data_AF-A0A920ND59-F1
#
_entry.id   AF-A0A920ND59-F1
#
_cell.length_a   1.000
_cell.length_b   1.000
_cell.length_c   1.000
_cell.angle_alpha   90.00
_cell.angle_beta   90.00
_cell.angle_gamma   90.00
#
_symmetry.space_group_name_H-M   'P 1'
#
loop_
_entity.id
_entity.type
_entity.pdbx_description
1 polymer ?
#
loop_
_entity_poly.entity_id
_entity_poly.type
_entity_poly.pdbx_seq_one_letter_code
_entity_poly.pdbx_strand_id
1 'polypeptide(L)'
;MWFLMGGTIFSAFAFLGGPGWAYSKGAASFYILAYAALGLLPWYVVGPKVARLGAKNNYFTMGDLLRHRYDSKLLVVLVGIVAVLAFIQYLTLQIKGMAYVFNVLTEGHIPFWFGALLSYGIVVMYVITSGVRGPAWSDVLQAILMLVVAWVCVFTWSSIYMEVLGQCLTMPFSIKSEDFFIIGSTGSSMSINAYSSAIIVSMIGFLMWPHLFTKSYTTTERRINLKPLLHILFLRCF
;
A
#
# COMPACT_ATOMS: atom_id res chain seq x y z
N MET A 1 3.60 2.89 16.02
CA MET A 1 2.23 3.26 15.57
C MET A 1 2.23 4.03 14.25
N TRP A 2 3.01 5.12 14.08
CA TRP A 2 3.21 5.71 12.74
C TRP A 2 3.90 4.73 11.79
N PHE A 3 5.01 4.12 12.21
CA PHE A 3 5.65 3.01 11.50
C PHE A 3 4.70 1.83 11.21
N LEU A 4 3.80 1.50 12.14
CA LEU A 4 2.83 0.40 12.00
C LEU A 4 1.73 0.65 10.98
N MET A 5 1.36 1.92 10.70
CA MET A 5 0.37 2.27 9.68
C MET A 5 1.03 2.66 8.36
N GLY A 6 2.11 3.45 8.40
CA GLY A 6 2.91 3.81 7.23
C GLY A 6 3.49 2.58 6.55
N GLY A 7 4.09 1.66 7.31
CA GLY A 7 4.61 0.40 6.78
C GLY A 7 3.54 -0.53 6.18
N THR A 8 2.26 -0.34 6.50
CA THR A 8 1.17 -1.17 5.92
C THR A 8 0.78 -0.72 4.53
N ILE A 9 0.95 0.57 4.23
CA ILE A 9 0.55 1.16 2.95
C ILE A 9 1.57 0.80 1.89
N PHE A 10 2.84 0.80 2.27
CA PHE A 10 3.92 0.38 1.40
C PHE A 10 3.95 -1.15 1.34
N SER A 11 3.72 -1.70 0.16
CA SER A 11 3.67 -3.15 -0.06
C SER A 11 4.40 -3.52 -1.35
N ALA A 12 4.41 -4.80 -1.74
CA ALA A 12 5.03 -5.24 -2.99
C ALA A 12 4.49 -4.46 -4.21
N PHE A 13 3.24 -4.01 -4.18
CA PHE A 13 2.69 -3.14 -5.21
C PHE A 13 3.41 -1.79 -5.30
N ALA A 14 3.76 -1.17 -4.17
CA ALA A 14 4.42 0.13 -4.18
C ALA A 14 5.85 0.04 -4.76
N PHE A 15 6.56 -1.04 -4.48
CA PHE A 15 7.95 -1.23 -4.93
C PHE A 15 8.11 -1.87 -6.31
N LEU A 16 7.28 -2.85 -6.66
CA LEU A 16 7.37 -3.55 -7.95
C LEU A 16 6.34 -3.01 -8.94
N GLY A 17 5.10 -2.83 -8.47
CA GLY A 17 3.98 -2.38 -9.30
C GLY A 17 4.11 -0.91 -9.72
N GLY A 18 4.47 -0.02 -8.79
CA GLY A 18 4.60 1.42 -9.04
C GLY A 18 5.62 1.75 -10.14
N PRO A 19 6.90 1.38 -9.96
CA PRO A 19 7.94 1.60 -10.97
C PRO A 19 7.66 0.88 -12.29
N GLY A 20 7.15 -0.36 -12.27
CA GLY A 20 6.77 -1.08 -13.49
C GLY A 20 5.63 -0.41 -14.25
N TRP A 21 4.68 0.20 -13.53
CA TRP A 21 3.60 0.96 -14.12
C TRP A 21 4.07 2.32 -14.65
N ALA A 22 4.99 2.99 -13.95
CA ALA A 22 5.65 4.20 -14.44
C ALA A 22 6.44 3.94 -15.73
N TYR A 23 7.17 2.82 -15.79
CA TYR A 23 7.92 2.41 -16.98
C TYR A 23 7.00 2.13 -18.19
N SER A 24 5.86 1.49 -17.96
CA SER A 24 4.95 1.08 -19.05
C SER A 24 3.93 2.14 -19.48
N LYS A 25 3.48 3.00 -18.55
CA LYS A 25 2.38 3.95 -18.76
C LYS A 25 2.73 5.42 -18.57
N GLY A 26 3.95 5.75 -18.14
CA GLY A 26 4.42 7.13 -18.04
C GLY A 26 3.64 7.94 -17.02
N ALA A 27 3.24 9.17 -17.37
CA ALA A 27 2.61 10.11 -16.43
C ALA A 27 1.30 9.62 -15.77
N ALA A 28 0.62 8.61 -16.31
CA ALA A 28 -0.52 8.01 -15.63
C ALA A 28 -0.13 7.38 -14.28
N SER A 29 1.13 7.01 -14.07
CA SER A 29 1.60 6.46 -12.79
C SER A 29 1.65 7.47 -11.65
N PHE A 30 1.64 8.78 -11.93
CA PHE A 30 1.53 9.83 -10.90
C PHE A 30 0.23 9.72 -10.09
N TYR A 31 -0.76 9.00 -10.63
CA TYR A 31 -1.95 8.57 -9.90
C TYR A 31 -1.61 7.92 -8.55
N ILE A 32 -0.56 7.09 -8.49
CA ILE A 32 -0.16 6.39 -7.27
C ILE A 32 0.26 7.39 -6.19
N LEU A 33 0.95 8.48 -6.56
CA LEU A 33 1.35 9.53 -5.61
C LEU A 33 0.14 10.30 -5.10
N ALA A 34 -0.78 10.69 -6.00
CA ALA A 34 -2.01 11.39 -5.63
C ALA A 34 -2.89 10.54 -4.70
N TYR A 35 -3.04 9.26 -5.02
CA TYR A 35 -3.76 8.29 -4.19
C TYR A 35 -3.09 8.05 -2.84
N ALA A 36 -1.76 7.91 -2.78
CA ALA A 36 -1.04 7.70 -1.53
C ALA A 36 -1.14 8.91 -0.58
N ALA A 37 -1.07 10.13 -1.13
CA ALA A 37 -1.19 11.36 -0.35
C ALA A 37 -2.63 11.61 0.14
N LEU A 38 -3.62 11.39 -0.74
CA LEU A 38 -5.02 11.71 -0.43
C LEU A 38 -5.80 10.56 0.23
N GLY A 39 -5.36 9.32 0.06
CA GLY A 39 -6.11 8.14 0.50
C GLY A 39 -6.26 8.01 2.02
N LEU A 40 -5.35 8.60 2.79
CA LEU A 40 -5.42 8.60 4.26
C LEU A 40 -6.30 9.72 4.84
N LEU A 41 -6.64 10.75 4.07
CA LEU A 41 -7.47 11.87 4.54
C LEU A 41 -8.84 11.41 5.06
N PRO A 42 -9.60 10.54 4.35
CA PRO A 42 -10.87 10.04 4.87
C PRO A 42 -10.70 9.27 6.19
N TRP A 43 -9.60 8.52 6.36
CA TRP A 43 -9.32 7.77 7.58
C TRP A 43 -9.04 8.69 8.79
N TYR A 44 -8.63 9.94 8.58
CA TYR A 44 -8.51 10.92 9.64
C TYR A 44 -9.85 11.22 10.33
N VAL A 45 -10.94 11.26 9.55
CA VAL A 45 -12.28 11.55 10.08
C VAL A 45 -12.93 10.31 10.67
N VAL A 46 -12.73 9.15 10.03
CA VAL A 46 -13.39 7.89 10.39
C VAL A 46 -12.63 7.15 11.51
N GLY A 47 -11.30 7.11 11.43
CA GLY A 47 -10.44 6.35 12.35
C GLY A 47 -10.65 6.66 13.84
N PRO A 48 -10.69 7.94 14.27
CA PRO A 48 -10.95 8.29 15.68
C PRO A 48 -12.33 7.87 16.16
N LYS A 49 -13.35 7.97 15.30
CA LYS A 49 -14.72 7.52 15.63
C LYS A 49 -14.76 6.00 15.82
N VAL A 50 -14.11 5.27 14.94
CA VAL A 50 -13.98 3.80 15.01
C VAL A 50 -13.24 3.39 16.28
N ALA A 51 -12.13 4.06 16.63
CA ALA A 51 -11.39 3.79 17.86
C ALA A 51 -12.22 4.07 19.13
N ARG A 52 -12.99 5.16 19.15
CA ARG A 52 -13.92 5.49 20.26
C ARG A 52 -14.96 4.41 20.48
N LEU A 53 -15.61 4.01 19.38
CA LEU A 53 -16.63 2.97 19.37
C LEU A 53 -16.05 1.61 19.78
N GLY A 54 -14.86 1.28 19.29
CA GLY A 54 -14.16 0.06 19.66
C GLY A 54 -13.80 0.01 21.15
N ALA A 55 -13.32 1.12 21.71
CA ALA A 55 -13.00 1.21 23.13
C ALA A 55 -14.24 1.18 24.03
N LYS A 56 -15.34 1.81 23.60
CA LYS A 56 -16.60 1.85 24.37
C LYS A 56 -17.34 0.51 24.37
N ASN A 57 -17.36 -0.17 23.23
CA ASN A 57 -18.20 -1.34 23.00
C ASN A 57 -17.38 -2.65 22.84
N ASN A 58 -16.06 -2.61 23.10
CA ASN A 58 -15.13 -3.74 22.98
C ASN A 58 -15.17 -4.44 21.61
N TYR A 59 -15.09 -3.68 20.52
CA TYR A 59 -15.00 -4.26 19.17
C TYR A 59 -13.59 -4.70 18.83
N PHE A 60 -13.48 -5.86 18.20
CA PHE A 60 -12.20 -6.40 17.73
C PHE A 60 -12.14 -6.50 16.20
N THR A 61 -13.31 -6.55 15.54
CA THR A 61 -13.42 -6.71 14.09
C THR A 61 -14.29 -5.64 13.44
N MET A 62 -14.09 -5.42 12.14
CA MET A 62 -14.97 -4.58 11.33
C MET A 62 -16.42 -5.13 11.32
N GLY A 63 -16.59 -6.45 11.44
CA GLY A 63 -17.88 -7.11 11.53
C GLY A 63 -18.66 -6.75 12.80
N ASP A 64 -17.98 -6.56 13.93
CA ASP A 64 -18.63 -6.16 15.20
C ASP A 64 -19.25 -4.77 15.11
N LEU A 65 -18.53 -3.84 14.47
CA LEU A 65 -19.01 -2.48 14.23
C LEU A 65 -20.23 -2.48 13.31
N LEU A 66 -20.22 -3.29 12.24
CA LEU A 66 -21.36 -3.42 11.33
C LEU A 66 -22.56 -4.07 12.02
N ARG A 67 -22.33 -5.10 12.84
CA ARG A 67 -23.37 -5.78 13.59
C ARG A 67 -24.09 -4.83 14.54
N HIS A 68 -23.33 -4.04 15.32
CA HIS A 68 -23.95 -3.10 16.25
C HIS A 68 -24.63 -1.93 15.54
N ARG A 69 -24.16 -1.51 14.36
CA ARG A 69 -24.77 -0.37 13.65
C ARG A 69 -26.07 -0.74 12.92
N TYR A 70 -26.13 -1.93 12.35
CA TYR A 70 -27.22 -2.35 11.46
C TYR A 70 -28.11 -3.47 12.04
N ASP A 71 -27.74 -4.05 13.19
CA ASP A 71 -28.43 -5.15 13.89
C ASP A 71 -28.79 -6.37 12.99
N SER A 72 -28.10 -6.51 11.86
CA SER A 72 -28.37 -7.55 10.87
C SER A 72 -27.18 -8.49 10.74
N LYS A 73 -27.40 -9.76 11.11
CA LYS A 73 -26.41 -10.83 10.93
C LYS A 73 -26.12 -11.10 9.45
N LEU A 74 -27.13 -10.97 8.59
CA LEU A 74 -27.00 -11.24 7.16
C LEU A 74 -26.06 -10.24 6.48
N LEU A 75 -26.15 -8.95 6.85
CA LEU A 75 -25.25 -7.91 6.33
C LEU A 75 -23.79 -8.18 6.73
N VAL A 76 -23.55 -8.58 7.97
CA VAL A 76 -22.20 -8.89 8.48
C VAL A 76 -21.59 -10.07 7.73
N VAL A 77 -22.37 -11.13 7.48
CA VAL A 77 -21.91 -12.30 6.72
C VAL A 77 -21.59 -11.92 5.28
N LEU A 78 -22.45 -11.16 4.61
CA LEU A 78 -22.20 -10.71 3.23
C LEU A 78 -20.91 -9.88 3.13
N VAL A 79 -20.74 -8.89 4.00
CA VAL A 79 -19.51 -8.06 4.02
C VAL A 79 -18.29 -8.91 4.36
N GLY A 80 -18.41 -9.87 5.27
CA GLY A 80 -17.36 -10.82 5.60
C GLY A 80 -16.92 -11.65 4.39
N ILE A 81 -17.85 -12.22 3.64
CA ILE A 81 -17.57 -13.00 2.42
C ILE A 81 -16.86 -12.13 1.37
N VAL A 82 -17.40 -10.93 1.10
CA VAL A 82 -16.79 -9.99 0.14
C VAL A 82 -15.38 -9.60 0.58
N ALA A 83 -15.17 -9.33 1.87
CA ALA A 83 -13.84 -9.03 2.40
C ALA A 83 -12.88 -10.21 2.24
N VAL A 84 -13.29 -11.44 2.59
CA VAL A 84 -12.45 -12.64 2.43
C VAL A 84 -12.05 -12.83 0.96
N LEU A 85 -13.00 -12.73 0.04
CA LEU A 85 -12.72 -12.83 -1.39
C LEU A 85 -11.77 -11.71 -1.84
N ALA A 86 -11.96 -10.46 -1.41
CA ALA A 86 -11.03 -9.38 -1.78
C ALA A 86 -9.60 -9.62 -1.24
N PHE A 87 -9.48 -10.20 -0.04
CA PHE A 87 -8.18 -10.45 0.59
C PHE A 87 -7.40 -11.60 -0.03
N ILE A 88 -8.07 -12.64 -0.56
CA ILE A 88 -7.38 -13.73 -1.27
C ILE A 88 -6.60 -13.17 -2.46
N GLN A 89 -7.22 -12.28 -3.23
CA GLN A 89 -6.63 -11.64 -4.40
C GLN A 89 -5.46 -10.76 -3.96
N TYR A 90 -5.64 -9.99 -2.89
CA TYR A 90 -4.60 -9.14 -2.33
C TYR A 90 -3.37 -9.95 -1.85
N LEU A 91 -3.57 -11.02 -1.08
CA LEU A 91 -2.50 -11.89 -0.60
C LEU A 91 -1.76 -12.57 -1.75
N THR A 92 -2.49 -12.99 -2.78
CA THR A 92 -1.90 -13.58 -3.99
C THR A 92 -0.95 -12.61 -4.68
N LEU A 93 -1.31 -11.32 -4.78
CA LEU A 93 -0.42 -10.30 -5.36
C LEU A 93 0.85 -10.10 -4.53
N GLN A 94 0.77 -10.13 -3.20
CA GLN A 94 1.94 -9.99 -2.33
C GLN A 94 2.89 -11.19 -2.49
N ILE A 95 2.37 -12.42 -2.51
CA ILE A 95 3.17 -13.64 -2.69
C ILE A 95 3.83 -13.65 -4.07
N LYS A 96 3.09 -13.25 -5.12
CA LYS A 96 3.65 -13.11 -6.47
C LYS A 96 4.81 -12.10 -6.51
N GLY A 97 4.69 -10.99 -5.78
CA GLY A 97 5.76 -10.00 -5.64
C GLY A 97 7.02 -10.60 -5.02
N MET A 98 6.89 -11.37 -3.94
CA MET A 98 8.01 -12.05 -3.29
C MET A 98 8.64 -13.14 -4.17
N ALA A 99 7.82 -13.94 -4.85
CA ALA A 99 8.29 -14.95 -5.79
C ALA A 99 9.07 -14.36 -6.96
N TYR A 100 8.62 -13.21 -7.48
CA TYR A 100 9.32 -12.47 -8.53
C TYR A 100 10.69 -11.98 -8.05
N VAL A 101 10.78 -11.42 -6.84
CA VAL A 101 12.05 -10.98 -6.24
C VAL A 101 13.03 -12.14 -6.11
N PHE A 102 12.59 -13.30 -5.62
CA PHE A 102 13.47 -14.48 -5.56
C PHE A 102 13.95 -14.93 -6.93
N ASN A 103 13.07 -14.94 -7.93
CA ASN A 103 13.44 -15.34 -9.28
C ASN A 103 14.49 -14.40 -9.89
N VAL A 104 14.33 -13.09 -9.73
CA VAL A 104 15.27 -12.09 -10.25
C VAL A 104 16.60 -12.12 -9.48
N LEU A 105 16.59 -12.18 -8.15
CA LEU A 105 17.81 -12.20 -7.33
C LEU A 105 18.65 -13.46 -7.54
N THR A 106 18.00 -14.57 -7.90
CA THR A 106 18.70 -15.82 -8.18
C THR A 106 18.96 -16.03 -9.67
N GLU A 107 18.77 -15.00 -10.50
CA GLU A 107 18.98 -15.07 -11.95
C GLU A 107 18.25 -16.26 -12.61
N GLY A 108 17.07 -16.62 -12.08
CA GLY A 108 16.26 -17.72 -12.57
C GLY A 108 16.57 -19.10 -11.98
N HIS A 109 17.58 -19.25 -11.10
CA HIS A 109 17.87 -20.53 -10.46
C HIS A 109 16.73 -21.03 -9.57
N ILE A 110 16.00 -20.11 -8.92
CA ILE A 110 14.77 -20.46 -8.19
C ILE A 110 13.55 -20.24 -9.11
N PRO A 111 12.80 -21.31 -9.45
CA PRO A 111 11.60 -21.18 -10.24
C PRO A 111 10.49 -20.48 -9.44
N PHE A 112 9.64 -19.73 -10.14
CA PHE A 112 8.60 -18.88 -9.54
C PHE A 112 7.67 -19.64 -8.56
N TRP A 113 7.25 -20.86 -8.93
CA TRP A 113 6.36 -21.67 -8.09
C TRP A 113 7.02 -22.03 -6.75
N PHE A 114 8.32 -22.32 -6.75
CA PHE A 114 9.07 -22.67 -5.56
C PHE A 114 9.33 -21.43 -4.69
N GLY A 115 9.66 -20.29 -5.31
CA GLY A 115 9.78 -19.01 -4.61
C GLY A 115 8.46 -18.57 -3.94
N ALA A 116 7.33 -18.80 -4.62
CA ALA A 116 5.99 -18.55 -4.05
C ALA A 116 5.69 -19.48 -2.86
N LEU A 117 6.00 -20.77 -2.99
CA LEU A 117 5.79 -21.74 -1.92
C LEU A 117 6.67 -21.44 -0.69
N LEU A 118 7.95 -21.11 -0.92
CA LEU A 118 8.90 -20.77 0.14
C LEU A 118 8.46 -19.51 0.90
N SER A 119 8.14 -18.43 0.18
CA SER A 119 7.66 -17.19 0.80
C SER A 119 6.37 -17.40 1.58
N TYR A 120 5.41 -18.13 1.02
CA TYR A 120 4.17 -18.48 1.73
C TYR A 120 4.44 -19.30 3.00
N GLY A 121 5.31 -20.31 2.92
CA GLY A 121 5.68 -21.15 4.07
C GLY A 121 6.33 -20.36 5.21
N ILE A 122 7.25 -19.45 4.89
CA ILE A 122 7.86 -18.55 5.88
C ILE A 122 6.77 -17.70 6.55
N VAL A 123 5.85 -17.14 5.77
CA VAL A 123 4.77 -16.30 6.28
C VAL A 123 3.87 -17.07 7.25
N VAL A 124 3.42 -18.26 6.85
CA VAL A 124 2.55 -19.10 7.68
C VAL A 124 3.25 -19.50 8.98
N MET A 125 4.51 -19.95 8.90
CA MET A 125 5.27 -20.36 10.09
C MET A 125 5.44 -19.23 11.10
N TYR A 126 5.82 -18.02 10.66
CA TYR A 126 5.98 -16.92 11.60
C TYR A 126 4.63 -16.48 12.17
N VAL A 127 3.55 -16.45 11.38
CA VAL A 127 2.21 -16.04 11.87
C VAL A 127 1.70 -17.00 12.94
N ILE A 128 1.87 -18.31 12.74
CA ILE A 128 1.43 -19.32 13.72
C ILE A 128 2.20 -19.19 15.04
N THR A 129 3.52 -18.97 14.97
CA THR A 129 4.39 -18.92 16.16
C THR A 129 4.28 -17.62 16.96
N SER A 130 3.99 -16.50 16.31
CA SER A 130 4.08 -15.16 16.91
C SER A 130 2.73 -14.50 17.23
N GLY A 131 1.63 -15.07 16.74
CA GLY A 131 0.28 -14.52 16.91
C GLY A 131 0.17 -13.08 16.43
N VAL A 132 -0.66 -12.26 17.08
CA VAL A 132 -0.87 -10.84 16.69
C VAL A 132 0.35 -9.93 16.89
N ARG A 133 1.34 -10.36 17.70
CA ARG A 133 2.53 -9.55 18.01
C ARG A 133 3.58 -9.61 16.92
N GLY A 134 3.71 -10.74 16.21
CA GLY A 134 4.71 -10.88 15.15
C GLY A 134 4.50 -9.92 13.98
N PRO A 135 3.30 -9.90 13.35
CA PRO A 135 3.01 -8.96 12.27
C PRO A 135 3.28 -7.52 12.66
N ALA A 136 2.99 -7.13 13.91
CA ALA A 136 3.29 -5.78 14.39
C ALA A 136 4.80 -5.48 14.41
N TRP A 137 5.64 -6.41 14.86
CA TRP A 137 7.10 -6.22 14.83
C TRP A 137 7.66 -6.25 13.41
N SER A 138 7.16 -7.15 12.56
CA SER A 138 7.52 -7.20 11.14
C SER A 138 7.19 -5.91 10.41
N ASP A 139 6.02 -5.31 10.67
CA ASP A 139 5.62 -4.03 10.09
C ASP A 139 6.57 -2.88 10.50
N VAL A 140 7.03 -2.87 11.76
CA VAL A 140 8.01 -1.89 12.23
C VAL A 140 9.35 -2.08 11.53
N LEU A 141 9.85 -3.32 11.46
CA LEU A 141 11.09 -3.64 10.77
C LEU A 141 11.02 -3.24 9.29
N GLN A 142 9.93 -3.59 8.61
CA GLN A 142 9.68 -3.22 7.22
C GLN A 142 9.70 -1.70 7.02
N ALA A 143 9.03 -0.96 7.90
CA ALA A 143 8.98 0.49 7.81
C ALA A 143 10.35 1.14 8.02
N ILE A 144 11.19 0.60 8.91
CA ILE A 144 12.57 1.06 9.11
C ILE A 144 13.42 0.75 7.87
N LEU A 145 13.37 -0.48 7.37
CA LEU A 145 14.10 -0.89 6.17
C LEU A 145 13.74 -0.02 4.96
N MET A 146 12.46 0.27 4.77
CA MET A 146 11.97 1.19 3.73
C MET A 146 12.55 2.59 3.85
N LEU A 147 12.62 3.11 5.07
CA LEU A 147 13.18 4.43 5.33
C LEU A 147 14.69 4.46 5.01
N VAL A 148 15.43 3.42 5.41
CA VAL A 148 16.85 3.28 5.07
C VAL A 148 17.05 3.21 3.56
N VAL A 149 16.29 2.36 2.86
CA VAL A 149 16.37 2.26 1.39
C VAL A 149 16.04 3.59 0.74
N ALA A 150 15.02 4.32 1.21
CA ALA A 150 14.70 5.64 0.68
C ALA A 150 15.85 6.65 0.85
N TRP A 151 16.49 6.69 2.02
CA TRP A 151 17.66 7.56 2.25
C TRP A 151 18.86 7.15 1.40
N VAL A 152 19.16 5.86 1.33
CA VAL A 152 20.24 5.34 0.46
C VAL A 152 19.97 5.71 -0.99
N CYS A 153 18.73 5.52 -1.46
CA CYS A 153 18.32 5.95 -2.79
C CYS A 153 18.55 7.46 -2.97
N VAL A 154 18.11 8.33 -2.06
CA VAL A 154 18.30 9.79 -2.19
C VAL A 154 19.79 10.18 -2.21
N PHE A 155 20.61 9.61 -1.33
CA PHE A 155 22.05 9.92 -1.28
C PHE A 155 22.83 9.34 -2.47
N THR A 156 22.51 8.13 -2.90
CA THR A 156 23.07 7.56 -4.14
C THR A 156 22.57 8.30 -5.38
N TRP A 157 21.31 8.76 -5.40
CA TRP A 157 20.77 9.60 -6.47
C TRP A 157 21.52 10.93 -6.56
N SER A 158 21.87 11.55 -5.43
CA SER A 158 22.64 12.81 -5.41
C SER A 158 24.06 12.67 -5.97
N SER A 159 24.67 11.48 -5.88
CA SER A 159 26.00 11.20 -6.44
C SER A 159 25.97 10.68 -7.88
N ILE A 160 24.87 10.04 -8.29
CA ILE A 160 24.68 9.43 -9.62
C ILE A 160 23.86 10.35 -10.57
N TYR A 161 23.49 11.55 -10.11
CA TYR A 161 22.59 12.49 -10.81
C TYR A 161 23.02 12.80 -12.27
N MET A 162 24.32 12.75 -12.58
CA MET A 162 24.83 12.95 -13.95
C MET A 162 24.87 11.67 -14.80
N GLU A 163 25.18 10.51 -14.23
CA GLU A 163 25.29 9.24 -14.97
C GLU A 163 23.93 8.60 -15.25
N VAL A 164 23.01 8.59 -14.28
CA VAL A 164 21.67 8.02 -14.47
C VAL A 164 20.76 8.93 -15.29
N LEU A 165 20.91 10.26 -15.22
CA LEU A 165 20.20 11.13 -16.16
C LEU A 165 20.68 10.89 -17.60
N GLY A 166 22.00 10.69 -17.79
CA GLY A 166 22.59 10.25 -19.05
C GLY A 166 22.05 8.91 -19.52
N GLN A 167 22.00 7.88 -18.66
CA GLN A 167 21.51 6.54 -19.00
C GLN A 167 19.98 6.46 -19.14
N CYS A 168 19.19 7.24 -18.42
CA CYS A 168 17.74 7.33 -18.59
C CYS A 168 17.36 8.09 -19.86
N LEU A 169 18.18 9.07 -20.29
CA LEU A 169 18.02 9.76 -21.58
C LEU A 169 18.56 8.94 -22.77
N THR A 170 19.50 8.02 -22.55
CA THR A 170 20.14 7.20 -23.60
C THR A 170 19.69 5.73 -23.63
N MET A 171 18.97 5.24 -22.61
CA MET A 171 18.11 4.07 -22.80
C MET A 171 17.24 4.35 -24.01
N PRO A 172 17.00 3.37 -24.89
CA PRO A 172 16.07 3.56 -25.97
C PRO A 172 14.67 3.72 -25.37
N PHE A 173 14.30 4.95 -25.00
CA PHE A 173 12.98 5.52 -25.25
C PHE A 173 12.76 5.59 -26.76
N SER A 174 13.03 4.49 -27.46
CA SER A 174 12.64 4.31 -28.84
C SER A 174 11.13 4.14 -28.81
N ILE A 175 10.46 5.27 -29.07
CA ILE A 175 9.09 5.37 -29.54
C ILE A 175 8.04 5.24 -28.41
N LYS A 176 7.75 6.35 -27.75
CA LYS A 176 6.37 6.77 -27.47
C LYS A 176 6.34 8.29 -27.23
N SER A 177 5.46 8.94 -27.98
CA SER A 177 5.33 10.38 -28.25
C SER A 177 5.41 11.30 -27.02
N GLU A 178 5.59 12.61 -27.26
CA GLU A 178 5.52 13.70 -26.26
C GLU A 178 4.29 13.60 -25.32
N ASP A 179 3.24 12.86 -25.72
CA ASP A 179 2.07 12.52 -24.92
C ASP A 179 2.31 11.55 -23.74
N PHE A 180 3.45 10.85 -23.66
CA PHE A 180 3.74 9.89 -22.59
C PHE A 180 3.92 10.56 -21.22
N PHE A 181 4.26 11.85 -21.21
CA PHE A 181 4.41 12.67 -20.01
C PHE A 181 3.19 13.58 -19.72
N ILE A 182 2.15 13.52 -20.56
CA ILE A 182 1.00 14.42 -20.47
C ILE A 182 -0.23 13.66 -19.95
N ILE A 183 -0.82 14.16 -18.87
CA ILE A 183 -2.03 13.59 -18.28
C ILE A 183 -3.25 14.17 -19.02
N GLY A 184 -4.02 13.34 -19.72
CA GLY A 184 -5.34 13.70 -20.22
C GLY A 184 -5.44 14.29 -21.64
N SER A 185 -4.41 14.21 -22.49
CA SER A 185 -4.54 14.50 -23.94
C SER A 185 -5.10 13.29 -24.72
N THR A 186 -5.52 13.52 -25.97
CA THR A 186 -6.07 12.54 -26.93
C THR A 186 -5.11 11.39 -27.32
N GLY A 187 -3.89 11.35 -26.76
CA GLY A 187 -2.92 10.23 -26.89
C GLY A 187 -2.49 9.61 -25.54
N SER A 188 -3.04 10.05 -24.41
CA SER A 188 -2.62 9.61 -23.08
C SER A 188 -3.16 8.22 -22.71
N SER A 189 -2.39 7.46 -21.95
CA SER A 189 -2.73 6.09 -21.53
C SER A 189 -3.91 6.01 -20.53
N MET A 190 -4.39 7.16 -20.05
CA MET A 190 -5.53 7.31 -19.14
C MET A 190 -6.18 8.69 -19.31
N SER A 191 -7.47 8.72 -19.65
CA SER A 191 -8.26 9.96 -19.77
C SER A 191 -8.37 10.71 -18.43
N ILE A 192 -8.54 12.04 -18.46
CA ILE A 192 -8.71 12.91 -17.28
C ILE A 192 -9.86 12.43 -16.37
N ASN A 193 -10.93 11.91 -16.96
CA ASN A 193 -12.10 11.39 -16.23
C ASN A 193 -11.77 10.07 -15.52
N ALA A 194 -10.98 9.20 -16.15
CA ALA A 194 -10.53 7.96 -15.55
C ALA A 194 -9.54 8.24 -14.42
N TYR A 195 -8.63 9.20 -14.60
CA TYR A 195 -7.64 9.58 -13.59
C TYR A 195 -8.29 10.15 -12.32
N SER A 196 -9.20 11.11 -12.47
CA SER A 196 -9.90 11.74 -11.34
C SER A 196 -10.85 10.77 -10.62
N SER A 197 -11.64 9.98 -11.36
CA SER A 197 -12.52 8.98 -10.75
C SER A 197 -11.75 7.89 -10.02
N ALA A 198 -10.61 7.44 -10.57
CA ALA A 198 -9.75 6.48 -9.88
C ALA A 198 -9.22 7.03 -8.56
N ILE A 199 -8.95 8.33 -8.43
CA ILE A 199 -8.45 8.92 -7.17
C ILE A 199 -9.55 8.84 -6.12
N ILE A 200 -10.76 9.27 -6.48
CA ILE A 200 -11.92 9.29 -5.58
C ILE A 200 -12.28 7.86 -5.14
N VAL A 201 -12.38 6.92 -6.09
CA VAL A 201 -12.70 5.51 -5.78
C VAL A 201 -11.68 4.93 -4.82
N SER A 202 -10.40 5.21 -5.03
CA SER A 202 -9.35 4.64 -4.19
C SER A 202 -9.24 5.34 -2.82
N MET A 203 -9.57 6.63 -2.72
CA MET A 203 -9.76 7.31 -1.43
C MET A 203 -10.85 6.65 -0.59
N ILE A 204 -11.97 6.28 -1.22
CA ILE A 204 -13.06 5.54 -0.54
C ILE A 204 -12.61 4.11 -0.23
N GLY A 205 -11.90 3.46 -1.16
CA GLY A 205 -11.40 2.10 -1.00
C GLY A 205 -10.48 1.92 0.22
N PHE A 206 -9.67 2.93 0.55
CA PHE A 206 -8.85 2.94 1.77
C PHE A 206 -9.70 2.79 3.05
N LEU A 207 -10.91 3.35 3.09
CA LEU A 207 -11.81 3.20 4.25
C LEU A 207 -12.33 1.79 4.43
N MET A 208 -12.26 0.95 3.40
CA MET A 208 -12.85 -0.38 3.41
C MET A 208 -11.86 -1.46 3.87
N TRP A 209 -10.59 -1.11 4.13
CA TRP A 209 -9.55 -2.07 4.47
C TRP A 209 -9.72 -2.60 5.92
N PRO A 210 -10.11 -3.87 6.14
CA PRO A 210 -10.31 -4.48 7.45
C PRO A 210 -9.10 -4.38 8.39
N HIS A 211 -7.88 -4.50 7.86
CA HIS A 211 -6.66 -4.44 8.66
C HIS A 211 -6.41 -3.03 9.24
N LEU A 212 -6.95 -1.97 8.64
CA LEU A 212 -6.90 -0.61 9.22
C LEU A 212 -7.83 -0.49 10.43
N PHE A 213 -8.98 -1.19 10.43
CA PHE A 213 -9.89 -1.26 11.57
C PHE A 213 -9.23 -1.98 12.75
N THR A 214 -8.68 -3.17 12.51
CA THR A 214 -8.00 -3.96 13.56
C THR A 214 -6.88 -3.16 14.23
N LYS A 215 -6.06 -2.44 13.45
CA LYS A 215 -4.99 -1.56 13.99
C LYS A 215 -5.52 -0.33 14.73
N SER A 216 -6.67 0.19 14.30
CA SER A 216 -7.33 1.32 14.98
C SER A 216 -7.95 0.91 16.32
N TYR A 217 -8.49 -0.31 16.45
CA TYR A 217 -9.04 -0.81 17.71
C TYR A 217 -7.99 -1.05 18.79
N THR A 218 -6.76 -1.37 18.41
CA THR A 218 -5.64 -1.51 19.36
C THR A 218 -5.05 -0.18 19.83
N THR A 219 -5.62 0.97 19.44
CA THR A 219 -5.02 2.30 19.64
C THR A 219 -5.99 3.33 20.23
N THR A 220 -5.49 4.20 21.12
CA THR A 220 -6.23 5.33 21.70
C THR A 220 -6.38 6.50 20.71
N GLU A 221 -7.55 7.15 20.71
CA GLU A 221 -7.94 8.23 19.79
C GLU A 221 -6.92 9.36 19.62
N ARG A 222 -6.30 9.80 20.72
CA ARG A 222 -5.35 10.94 20.73
C ARG A 222 -4.12 10.67 19.85
N ARG A 223 -3.72 9.40 19.73
CA ARG A 223 -2.60 8.99 18.85
C ARG A 223 -2.99 8.91 17.38
N ILE A 224 -4.27 8.81 17.04
CA ILE A 224 -4.74 8.71 15.64
C ILE A 224 -4.77 10.10 14.97
N ASN A 225 -5.21 11.14 15.69
CA ASN A 225 -5.33 12.51 15.15
C ASN A 225 -3.98 13.19 14.86
N LEU A 226 -2.90 12.83 15.55
CA LEU A 226 -1.58 13.44 15.34
C LEU A 226 -0.93 13.06 13.99
N LYS A 227 -1.46 12.04 13.30
CA LYS A 227 -0.76 11.31 12.21
C LYS A 227 -0.77 12.01 10.84
N PRO A 228 -1.88 12.58 10.34
CA PRO A 228 -1.87 13.23 9.02
C PRO A 228 -1.19 14.60 9.05
N LEU A 229 -1.21 15.29 10.19
CA LEU A 229 -0.51 16.57 10.36
C LEU A 229 1.00 16.39 10.16
N LEU A 230 1.56 15.30 10.71
CA LEU A 230 2.95 14.89 10.50
C LEU A 230 3.21 14.33 9.09
N HIS A 231 2.25 13.62 8.48
CA HIS A 231 2.39 13.14 7.09
C HIS A 231 2.43 14.28 6.07
N ILE A 232 1.58 15.31 6.25
CA ILE A 232 1.59 16.55 5.45
C ILE A 232 2.88 17.35 5.70
N LEU A 233 3.41 17.34 6.92
CA LEU A 233 4.72 17.91 7.25
C LEU A 233 5.88 17.16 6.58
N PHE A 234 5.80 15.83 6.46
CA PHE A 234 6.83 15.01 5.81
C PHE A 234 6.78 15.13 4.28
N LEU A 235 5.59 15.23 3.70
CA LEU A 235 5.37 15.55 2.28
C LEU A 235 5.84 16.96 1.88
N ARG A 236 6.07 17.86 2.85
CA ARG A 236 6.68 19.18 2.61
C ARG A 236 8.21 19.16 2.62
N CYS A 237 8.82 18.07 3.08
CA CYS A 237 10.28 17.90 3.09
C CYS A 237 10.82 17.11 1.89
N PHE A 238 9.92 16.58 1.06
CA PHE A 238 10.21 16.03 -0.27
C PHE A 238 9.70 17.00 -1.34
#